data_AF-A0A2U0U7E7-F1
#
_entry.id   AF-A0A2U0U7E7-F1
#
_cell.length_a   1.000
_cell.length_b   1.000
_cell.length_c   1.000
_cell.angle_alpha   90.00
_cell.angle_beta   90.00
_cell.angle_gamma   90.00
#
_symmetry.space_group_name_H-M   'P 1'
#
loop_
_entity.id
_entity.type
_entity.pdbx_description
1 polymer ?
#
loop_
_entity_poly.entity_id
_entity_poly.type
_entity_poly.pdbx_seq_one_letter_code
_entity_poly.pdbx_strand_id
1 'polypeptide(L)'
;MRRYALCVATLLLAALTAAAQLVAPNPSRHKPSVAPLLKTTWAQGKPFNEQCPTKKDKDGVERHCPVGCVALALAQIMKYYNYPEMGQGSKTYKPLFGGGELSANFGETKYLWDKMRDNYFSLASYRNYSDDEADAVSTLCFHVGVSVGMMYQLSGSSAFAYGNIPRDMVENFRYDGEKIRYLKRADYTKEQWMDLIFTELSEGRPVFYSGNSPAQGGHAWVVDGYNAMGEVHINWGWRGKSDDYFDIDLSMGENNYSQQQSMVIGIMPPKNSMGLNTTTSPRRVKAIYGLDGRVLPRMRKGVNIVKYMDGTTRKVVVR
;
A
#
# COMPACT_ATOMS: atom_id res chain seq x y z
N MET A 1 44.13 46.82 -6.75
CA MET A 1 43.80 45.38 -6.93
C MET A 1 43.36 44.74 -5.60
N ARG A 2 42.19 45.10 -5.04
CA ARG A 2 41.70 44.50 -3.79
C ARG A 2 40.19 44.78 -3.57
N ARG A 3 39.34 44.51 -4.56
CA ARG A 3 37.87 44.59 -4.40
C ARG A 3 37.05 43.51 -5.14
N TYR A 4 37.69 42.51 -5.74
CA TYR A 4 36.99 41.44 -6.47
C TYR A 4 37.01 40.06 -5.79
N ALA A 5 37.67 39.92 -4.63
CA ALA A 5 37.80 38.61 -3.96
C ALA A 5 36.68 38.31 -2.95
N LEU A 6 35.87 39.29 -2.54
CA LEU A 6 34.85 39.09 -1.48
C LEU A 6 33.45 38.72 -2.00
N CYS A 7 33.15 38.95 -3.29
CA CYS A 7 31.84 38.62 -3.85
C CYS A 7 31.79 37.19 -4.44
N VAL A 8 32.94 36.64 -4.83
CA VAL A 8 33.02 35.29 -5.41
C VAL A 8 33.01 34.22 -4.32
N ALA A 9 33.55 34.51 -3.14
CA ALA A 9 33.54 33.56 -2.01
C ALA A 9 32.14 33.38 -1.38
N THR A 10 31.30 34.42 -1.36
CA THR A 10 29.90 34.33 -0.88
C THR A 10 28.96 33.71 -1.91
N LEU A 11 29.21 33.90 -3.21
CA LEU A 11 28.47 33.21 -4.27
C LEU A 11 28.88 31.74 -4.44
N LEU A 12 30.14 31.37 -4.17
CA LEU A 12 30.56 29.96 -4.13
C LEU A 12 30.13 29.23 -2.86
N LEU A 13 29.87 29.93 -1.74
CA LEU A 13 29.28 29.31 -0.54
C LEU A 13 27.77 29.05 -0.69
N ALA A 14 27.05 29.87 -1.45
CA ALA A 14 25.64 29.64 -1.75
C ALA A 14 25.41 28.53 -2.80
N ALA A 15 26.42 28.24 -3.63
CA ALA A 15 26.35 27.23 -4.69
C ALA A 15 26.84 25.83 -4.26
N LEU A 16 27.22 25.63 -2.98
CA LEU A 16 27.71 24.34 -2.46
C LEU A 16 26.91 23.77 -1.28
N THR A 17 25.77 24.37 -0.91
CA THR A 17 24.84 23.76 0.05
C THR A 17 23.37 24.04 -0.30
N ALA A 18 22.94 23.64 -1.49
CA ALA A 18 21.58 23.09 -1.63
C ALA A 18 21.64 21.61 -1.23
N ALA A 19 22.20 21.32 -0.06
CA ALA A 19 21.95 20.04 0.59
C ALA A 19 20.44 20.02 0.86
N ALA A 20 19.79 18.94 0.45
CA ALA A 20 18.36 18.76 0.62
C ALA A 20 18.01 19.01 2.10
N GLN A 21 17.37 20.14 2.37
CA GLN A 21 16.94 20.43 3.73
C GLN A 21 15.76 19.52 4.01
N LEU A 22 15.94 18.61 4.96
CA LEU A 22 14.86 17.75 5.42
C LEU A 22 13.75 18.62 6.03
N VAL A 23 12.50 18.19 5.84
CA VAL A 23 11.34 18.83 6.45
C VAL A 23 10.90 17.96 7.62
N ALA A 24 11.09 18.44 8.85
CA ALA A 24 10.66 17.69 10.04
C ALA A 24 9.13 17.72 10.21
N PRO A 25 8.51 16.68 10.79
CA PRO A 25 7.07 16.64 11.05
C PRO A 25 6.66 17.70 12.09
N ASN A 26 5.64 18.51 11.77
CA ASN A 26 5.07 19.46 12.73
C ASN A 26 4.41 18.74 13.93
N PRO A 27 4.92 18.90 15.17
CA PRO A 27 4.45 18.15 16.34
C PRO A 27 3.04 18.52 16.80
N SER A 28 2.48 19.66 16.35
CA SER A 28 1.10 20.05 16.66
C SER A 28 0.06 19.36 15.77
N ARG A 29 0.50 18.74 14.66
CA ARG A 29 -0.39 18.16 13.64
C ARG A 29 -0.09 16.69 13.34
N HIS A 30 1.15 16.26 13.56
CA HIS A 30 1.63 14.94 13.16
C HIS A 30 2.27 14.22 14.36
N LYS A 31 2.36 12.89 14.26
CA LYS A 31 3.18 12.11 15.20
C LYS A 31 4.66 12.53 15.05
N PRO A 32 5.47 12.44 16.12
CA PRO A 32 6.90 12.77 16.04
C PRO A 32 7.66 11.84 15.08
N SER A 33 7.22 10.59 14.95
CA SER A 33 7.72 9.60 14.01
C SER A 33 6.69 8.49 13.81
N VAL A 34 6.78 7.76 12.71
CA VAL A 34 5.98 6.56 12.41
C VAL A 34 6.93 5.47 11.95
N ALA A 35 7.00 4.36 12.70
CA ALA A 35 7.73 3.17 12.28
C ALA A 35 7.09 2.56 11.00
N PRO A 36 7.84 1.78 10.20
CA PRO A 36 7.31 1.16 8.99
C PRO A 36 6.00 0.42 9.25
N LEU A 37 4.95 0.80 8.54
CA LEU A 37 3.59 0.25 8.71
C LEU A 37 3.45 -1.11 8.03
N LEU A 38 4.11 -1.32 6.89
CA LEU A 38 4.07 -2.60 6.18
C LEU A 38 4.94 -3.62 6.89
N LYS A 39 4.44 -4.85 6.93
CA LYS A 39 5.22 -6.03 7.32
C LYS A 39 5.70 -6.82 6.11
N THR A 40 5.10 -6.56 4.95
CA THR A 40 5.35 -7.31 3.73
C THR A 40 6.72 -6.97 3.15
N THR A 41 7.47 -8.00 2.77
CA THR A 41 8.71 -7.87 2.01
C THR A 41 8.55 -8.58 0.68
N TRP A 42 7.58 -8.13 -0.12
CA TRP A 42 7.20 -8.80 -1.37
C TRP A 42 8.10 -8.42 -2.54
N ALA A 43 7.95 -9.11 -3.67
CA ALA A 43 8.69 -8.85 -4.90
C ALA A 43 7.85 -9.15 -6.15
N GLN A 44 8.39 -8.84 -7.33
CA GLN A 44 7.63 -8.98 -8.58
C GLN A 44 7.73 -10.35 -9.25
N GLY A 45 8.64 -11.22 -8.81
CA GLY A 45 8.81 -12.57 -9.36
C GLY A 45 8.05 -13.63 -8.56
N LYS A 46 8.45 -14.90 -8.70
CA LYS A 46 7.80 -16.02 -7.99
C LYS A 46 7.80 -15.80 -6.46
N PRO A 47 6.68 -16.10 -5.74
CA PRO A 47 5.41 -16.63 -6.24
C PRO A 47 4.41 -15.58 -6.73
N PHE A 48 4.68 -14.29 -6.51
CA PHE A 48 3.73 -13.19 -6.74
C PHE A 48 3.22 -13.08 -8.18
N ASN A 49 3.97 -13.62 -9.16
CA ASN A 49 3.61 -13.55 -10.56
C ASN A 49 3.10 -14.87 -11.18
N GLU A 50 2.76 -15.87 -10.37
CA GLU A 50 2.30 -17.18 -10.89
C GLU A 50 0.99 -17.09 -11.69
N GLN A 51 0.16 -16.07 -11.46
CA GLN A 51 -1.05 -15.80 -12.27
C GLN A 51 -0.82 -14.74 -13.37
N CYS A 52 0.39 -14.17 -13.47
CA CYS A 52 0.70 -13.21 -14.54
C CYS A 52 0.90 -13.93 -15.88
N PRO A 53 0.64 -13.26 -17.02
CA PRO A 53 0.79 -13.87 -18.34
C PRO A 53 2.22 -14.37 -18.59
N THR A 54 2.33 -15.46 -19.32
CA THR A 54 3.60 -15.99 -19.78
C THR A 54 4.01 -15.43 -21.14
N LYS A 55 5.32 -15.34 -21.38
CA LYS A 55 5.91 -15.04 -22.68
C LYS A 55 7.17 -15.88 -22.87
N LYS A 56 7.54 -16.14 -24.13
CA LYS A 56 8.82 -16.78 -24.46
C LYS A 56 9.96 -15.80 -24.27
N ASP A 57 11.00 -16.23 -23.56
CA ASP A 57 12.27 -15.49 -23.48
C ASP A 57 13.09 -15.63 -24.77
N LYS A 58 14.29 -15.04 -24.78
CA LYS A 58 15.21 -15.09 -25.93
C LYS A 58 15.63 -16.51 -26.33
N ASP A 59 15.54 -17.46 -25.40
CA ASP A 59 15.92 -18.87 -25.60
C ASP A 59 14.68 -19.73 -25.92
N GLY A 60 13.51 -19.10 -26.10
CA GLY A 60 12.25 -19.76 -26.43
C GLY A 60 11.53 -20.39 -25.23
N VAL A 61 12.04 -20.19 -24.01
CA VAL A 61 11.47 -20.76 -22.78
C VAL A 61 10.34 -19.87 -22.28
N GLU A 62 9.21 -20.48 -21.98
CA GLU A 62 8.05 -19.79 -21.46
C GLU A 62 8.24 -19.39 -19.98
N ARG A 63 8.03 -18.11 -19.66
CA ARG A 63 8.17 -17.59 -18.29
C ARG A 63 7.05 -16.61 -17.97
N HIS A 64 6.62 -16.59 -16.72
CA HIS A 64 5.71 -15.56 -16.23
C HIS A 64 6.37 -14.19 -16.27
N CYS A 65 5.64 -13.19 -16.80
CA CYS A 65 6.03 -11.80 -16.68
C CYS A 65 6.03 -11.38 -15.20
N PRO A 66 6.88 -10.43 -14.78
CA PRO A 66 6.84 -9.88 -13.44
C PRO A 66 5.49 -9.19 -13.16
N VAL A 67 5.10 -9.10 -11.88
CA VAL A 67 3.86 -8.43 -11.44
C VAL A 67 3.74 -7.00 -11.95
N GLY A 68 4.84 -6.26 -11.95
CA GLY A 68 4.87 -4.82 -12.17
C GLY A 68 4.86 -4.06 -10.84
N CYS A 69 5.71 -3.04 -10.73
CA CYS A 69 5.92 -2.28 -9.49
C CYS A 69 4.66 -1.61 -8.96
N VAL A 70 3.83 -1.07 -9.86
CA VAL A 70 2.55 -0.43 -9.52
C VAL A 70 1.60 -1.41 -8.81
N ALA A 71 1.42 -2.59 -9.41
CA ALA A 71 0.52 -3.60 -8.86
C ALA A 71 1.06 -4.18 -7.55
N LEU A 72 2.37 -4.38 -7.45
CA LEU A 72 2.99 -4.86 -6.22
C LEU A 72 2.83 -3.86 -5.07
N ALA A 73 3.10 -2.56 -5.30
CA ALA A 73 2.95 -1.53 -4.28
C ALA A 73 1.52 -1.45 -3.74
N LEU A 74 0.52 -1.42 -4.63
CA LEU A 74 -0.88 -1.42 -4.25
C LEU A 74 -1.29 -2.71 -3.53
N ALA A 75 -0.83 -3.88 -4.00
CA ALA A 75 -1.12 -5.16 -3.34
C ALA A 75 -0.55 -5.22 -1.92
N GLN A 76 0.64 -4.67 -1.67
CA GLN A 76 1.21 -4.57 -0.31
C GLN A 76 0.36 -3.64 0.59
N ILE A 77 -0.13 -2.50 0.06
CA ILE A 77 -1.06 -1.63 0.81
C ILE A 77 -2.37 -2.35 1.10
N MET A 78 -2.89 -3.13 0.15
CA MET A 78 -4.10 -3.92 0.37
C MET A 78 -3.91 -5.00 1.44
N LYS A 79 -2.74 -5.66 1.43
CA LYS A 79 -2.36 -6.63 2.45
C LYS A 79 -2.22 -6.01 3.84
N TYR A 80 -1.71 -4.78 3.95
CA TYR A 80 -1.68 -4.05 5.22
C TYR A 80 -3.08 -3.93 5.86
N TYR A 81 -4.10 -3.66 5.04
CA TYR A 81 -5.49 -3.61 5.51
C TYR A 81 -6.19 -4.98 5.58
N ASN A 82 -5.67 -5.99 4.87
CA ASN A 82 -6.37 -7.24 4.57
C ASN A 82 -7.79 -6.97 4.02
N TYR A 83 -7.88 -6.13 2.99
CA TYR A 83 -9.15 -5.65 2.44
C TYR A 83 -9.10 -5.54 0.90
N PRO A 84 -10.21 -5.84 0.18
CA PRO A 84 -11.51 -6.32 0.67
C PRO A 84 -11.56 -7.85 0.86
N GLU A 85 -12.56 -8.38 1.57
CA GLU A 85 -12.82 -9.83 1.54
C GLU A 85 -13.16 -10.31 0.13
N MET A 86 -13.94 -9.51 -0.61
CA MET A 86 -14.36 -9.80 -1.98
C MET A 86 -14.35 -8.50 -2.80
N GLY A 87 -13.84 -8.56 -4.02
CA GLY A 87 -13.81 -7.42 -4.93
C GLY A 87 -15.20 -7.03 -5.46
N GLN A 88 -15.20 -6.24 -6.53
CA GLN A 88 -16.42 -5.78 -7.20
C GLN A 88 -16.22 -5.69 -8.71
N GLY A 89 -17.21 -6.18 -9.47
CA GLY A 89 -17.19 -6.10 -10.93
C GLY A 89 -16.07 -6.92 -11.57
N SER A 90 -15.82 -6.64 -12.83
CA SER A 90 -14.75 -7.26 -13.61
C SER A 90 -14.15 -6.23 -14.56
N LYS A 91 -12.93 -6.49 -15.02
CA LYS A 91 -12.27 -5.66 -16.04
C LYS A 91 -11.60 -6.57 -17.05
N THR A 92 -11.82 -6.26 -18.33
CA THR A 92 -11.13 -6.87 -19.47
C THR A 92 -10.50 -5.77 -20.32
N TYR A 93 -9.27 -5.96 -20.79
CA TYR A 93 -8.63 -5.06 -21.75
C TYR A 93 -7.62 -5.81 -22.62
N LYS A 94 -7.25 -5.18 -23.74
CA LYS A 94 -6.19 -5.64 -24.63
C LYS A 94 -4.92 -4.79 -24.43
N PRO A 95 -3.77 -5.38 -24.04
CA PRO A 95 -2.53 -4.63 -23.87
C PRO A 95 -1.99 -4.02 -25.17
N LEU A 96 -1.39 -2.84 -25.09
CA LEU A 96 -0.87 -2.08 -26.25
C LEU A 96 0.28 -2.79 -27.00
N PHE A 97 1.09 -3.60 -26.31
CA PHE A 97 2.29 -4.25 -26.88
C PHE A 97 2.13 -5.78 -27.04
N GLY A 98 0.95 -6.19 -27.49
CA GLY A 98 0.65 -7.58 -27.84
C GLY A 98 0.31 -8.48 -26.65
N GLY A 99 -0.25 -9.64 -26.98
CA GLY A 99 -0.87 -10.59 -26.03
C GLY A 99 -2.37 -10.76 -26.30
N GLY A 100 -2.95 -11.77 -25.67
CA GLY A 100 -4.40 -11.94 -25.60
C GLY A 100 -5.06 -10.88 -24.73
N GLU A 101 -6.39 -10.91 -24.67
CA GLU A 101 -7.12 -10.12 -23.68
C GLU A 101 -6.74 -10.56 -22.26
N LEU A 102 -6.63 -9.58 -21.37
CA LEU A 102 -6.42 -9.81 -19.95
C LEU A 102 -7.71 -9.46 -19.21
N SER A 103 -8.14 -10.36 -18.34
CA SER A 103 -9.39 -10.22 -17.60
C SER A 103 -9.23 -10.64 -16.15
N ALA A 104 -9.96 -9.98 -15.26
CA ALA A 104 -10.11 -10.38 -13.87
C ALA A 104 -11.55 -10.12 -13.43
N ASN A 105 -12.18 -11.11 -12.77
CA ASN A 105 -13.48 -10.96 -12.14
C ASN A 105 -13.32 -10.74 -10.63
N PHE A 106 -13.17 -9.48 -10.24
CA PHE A 106 -12.99 -9.10 -8.83
C PHE A 106 -14.24 -9.45 -8.00
N GLY A 107 -15.43 -9.31 -8.59
CA GLY A 107 -16.73 -9.54 -7.96
C GLY A 107 -17.04 -11.00 -7.65
N GLU A 108 -16.28 -11.95 -8.19
CA GLU A 108 -16.35 -13.39 -7.87
C GLU A 108 -15.12 -13.88 -7.11
N THR A 109 -14.17 -13.00 -6.80
CA THR A 109 -12.90 -13.37 -6.16
C THR A 109 -12.92 -13.02 -4.68
N LYS A 110 -12.80 -14.05 -3.84
CA LYS A 110 -12.52 -13.89 -2.41
C LYS A 110 -11.00 -13.83 -2.19
N TYR A 111 -10.52 -12.76 -1.57
CA TYR A 111 -9.10 -12.60 -1.26
C TYR A 111 -8.77 -13.29 0.06
N LEU A 112 -7.96 -14.36 -0.01
CA LEU A 112 -7.57 -15.18 1.14
C LEU A 112 -6.40 -14.55 1.91
N TRP A 113 -6.69 -13.44 2.60
CA TRP A 113 -5.68 -12.63 3.27
C TRP A 113 -4.83 -13.39 4.29
N ASP A 114 -5.41 -14.38 4.98
CA ASP A 114 -4.73 -15.24 5.96
C ASP A 114 -3.71 -16.19 5.30
N LYS A 115 -3.87 -16.47 4.01
CA LYS A 115 -2.93 -17.24 3.18
C LYS A 115 -1.83 -16.38 2.57
N MET A 116 -1.97 -15.05 2.62
CA MET A 116 -0.94 -14.14 2.14
C MET A 116 0.06 -13.85 3.25
N ARG A 117 1.28 -14.39 3.12
CA ARG A 117 2.35 -14.18 4.12
C ARG A 117 2.94 -12.78 4.00
N ASP A 118 3.47 -12.27 5.11
CA ASP A 118 4.27 -11.05 5.09
C ASP A 118 5.59 -11.27 4.34
N ASN A 119 6.23 -12.44 4.50
CA ASN A 119 7.47 -12.78 3.81
C ASN A 119 7.41 -14.19 3.20
N TYR A 120 7.75 -14.29 1.92
CA TYR A 120 7.81 -15.53 1.13
C TYR A 120 9.25 -16.05 0.91
N PHE A 121 10.26 -15.29 1.38
CA PHE A 121 11.67 -15.60 1.25
C PHE A 121 12.27 -15.84 2.63
N SER A 122 12.75 -17.05 2.86
CA SER A 122 13.57 -17.36 4.04
C SER A 122 14.91 -17.89 3.58
N LEU A 123 16.00 -17.51 4.26
CA LEU A 123 17.33 -18.03 3.99
C LEU A 123 17.41 -19.57 4.15
N ALA A 124 16.47 -20.16 4.89
CA ALA A 124 16.45 -21.58 5.21
C ALA A 124 15.88 -22.48 4.09
N SER A 125 15.10 -21.96 3.13
CA SER A 125 14.61 -22.77 2.02
C SER A 125 14.22 -21.96 0.78
N TYR A 126 14.50 -22.52 -0.40
CA TYR A 126 14.20 -21.91 -1.71
C TYR A 126 12.69 -21.83 -2.00
N ARG A 127 11.86 -22.64 -1.31
CA ARG A 127 10.39 -22.61 -1.39
C ARG A 127 9.80 -22.97 -0.03
N ASN A 128 9.47 -21.95 0.76
CA ASN A 128 8.92 -22.13 2.11
C ASN A 128 7.40 -21.88 2.19
N TYR A 129 6.69 -21.88 1.07
CA TYR A 129 5.26 -21.57 1.00
C TYR A 129 4.50 -22.69 0.26
N SER A 130 3.23 -22.89 0.62
CA SER A 130 2.33 -23.84 -0.02
C SER A 130 1.79 -23.31 -1.34
N ASP A 131 1.17 -24.18 -2.14
CA ASP A 131 0.50 -23.78 -3.38
C ASP A 131 -0.66 -22.81 -3.08
N ASP A 132 -1.48 -23.05 -2.05
CA ASP A 132 -2.54 -22.12 -1.62
C ASP A 132 -2.02 -20.70 -1.28
N GLU A 133 -0.85 -20.60 -0.65
CA GLU A 133 -0.26 -19.31 -0.27
C GLU A 133 0.32 -18.58 -1.49
N ALA A 134 0.83 -19.32 -2.47
CA ALA A 134 1.30 -18.79 -3.74
C ALA A 134 0.12 -18.33 -4.62
N ASP A 135 -0.94 -19.13 -4.73
CA ASP A 135 -2.14 -18.81 -5.48
C ASP A 135 -2.86 -17.59 -4.90
N ALA A 136 -3.01 -17.51 -3.57
CA ALA A 136 -3.63 -16.38 -2.91
C ALA A 136 -2.92 -15.05 -3.25
N VAL A 137 -1.60 -14.99 -3.08
CA VAL A 137 -0.85 -13.75 -3.30
C VAL A 137 -0.73 -13.40 -4.79
N SER A 138 -0.54 -14.39 -5.66
CA SER A 138 -0.43 -14.16 -7.09
C SER A 138 -1.75 -13.76 -7.72
N THR A 139 -2.88 -14.30 -7.25
CA THR A 139 -4.23 -13.86 -7.64
C THR A 139 -4.44 -12.38 -7.29
N LEU A 140 -4.09 -11.96 -6.06
CA LEU A 140 -4.16 -10.55 -5.68
C LEU A 140 -3.29 -9.69 -6.61
N CYS A 141 -2.01 -10.05 -6.77
CA CYS A 141 -1.07 -9.28 -7.60
C CYS A 141 -1.53 -9.16 -9.05
N PHE A 142 -2.01 -10.25 -9.66
CA PHE A 142 -2.54 -10.24 -11.01
C PHE A 142 -3.81 -9.38 -11.13
N HIS A 143 -4.76 -9.53 -10.20
CA HIS A 143 -5.99 -8.73 -10.19
C HIS A 143 -5.70 -7.24 -10.06
N VAL A 144 -4.80 -6.85 -9.16
CA VAL A 144 -4.36 -5.46 -9.05
C VAL A 144 -3.71 -5.00 -10.36
N GLY A 145 -2.87 -5.83 -11.00
CA GLY A 145 -2.31 -5.52 -12.32
C GLY A 145 -3.39 -5.30 -13.40
N VAL A 146 -4.40 -6.17 -13.48
CA VAL A 146 -5.52 -5.99 -14.41
C VAL A 146 -6.29 -4.71 -14.10
N SER A 147 -6.53 -4.42 -12.82
CA SER A 147 -7.24 -3.22 -12.39
C SER A 147 -6.59 -1.94 -12.90
N VAL A 148 -5.26 -1.86 -12.93
CA VAL A 148 -4.50 -0.69 -13.40
C VAL A 148 -4.10 -0.76 -14.87
N GLY A 149 -4.59 -1.76 -15.62
CA GLY A 149 -4.31 -1.89 -17.06
C GLY A 149 -2.85 -2.25 -17.36
N MET A 150 -2.25 -3.14 -16.57
CA MET A 150 -0.84 -3.54 -16.64
C MET A 150 -0.41 -4.01 -18.04
N MET A 151 0.78 -3.60 -18.47
CA MET A 151 1.41 -4.05 -19.70
C MET A 151 2.51 -5.05 -19.35
N TYR A 152 2.15 -6.33 -19.34
CA TYR A 152 3.05 -7.42 -18.93
C TYR A 152 4.13 -7.71 -19.98
N GLN A 153 5.41 -7.60 -19.60
CA GLN A 153 6.57 -7.95 -20.44
C GLN A 153 7.67 -8.57 -19.58
N LEU A 154 8.45 -9.52 -20.14
CA LEU A 154 9.53 -10.19 -19.41
C LEU A 154 10.63 -9.23 -18.93
N SER A 155 10.87 -8.14 -19.66
CA SER A 155 11.85 -7.12 -19.29
C SER A 155 11.37 -6.15 -18.21
N GLY A 156 10.10 -6.24 -17.80
CA GLY A 156 9.48 -5.33 -16.84
C GLY A 156 8.03 -5.04 -17.21
N SER A 157 7.13 -5.15 -16.24
CA SER A 157 5.70 -4.86 -16.43
C SER A 157 5.39 -3.46 -15.91
N SER A 158 4.66 -2.67 -16.70
CA SER A 158 4.41 -1.26 -16.41
C SER A 158 2.93 -0.90 -16.54
N ALA A 159 2.49 0.05 -15.72
CA ALA A 159 1.21 0.73 -15.89
C ALA A 159 1.49 2.24 -15.85
N PHE A 160 1.13 2.97 -16.91
CA PHE A 160 1.45 4.39 -17.06
C PHE A 160 0.36 5.33 -16.52
N ALA A 161 -0.81 4.80 -16.18
CA ALA A 161 -1.99 5.59 -15.81
C ALA A 161 -2.21 5.65 -14.29
N TYR A 162 -1.25 6.21 -13.54
CA TYR A 162 -1.35 6.36 -12.08
C TYR A 162 -2.62 7.12 -11.64
N GLY A 163 -3.08 8.08 -12.46
CA GLY A 163 -4.29 8.85 -12.18
C GLY A 163 -5.59 8.04 -12.11
N ASN A 164 -5.62 6.81 -12.63
CA ASN A 164 -6.78 5.92 -12.53
C ASN A 164 -6.82 5.12 -11.23
N ILE A 165 -5.71 5.03 -10.48
CA ILE A 165 -5.63 4.25 -9.25
C ILE A 165 -6.76 4.58 -8.27
N PRO A 166 -7.09 5.87 -7.97
CA PRO A 166 -8.22 6.19 -7.09
C PRO A 166 -9.53 5.53 -7.51
N ARG A 167 -9.88 5.64 -8.80
CA ARG A 167 -11.10 5.02 -9.35
C ARG A 167 -11.02 3.51 -9.29
N ASP A 168 -9.91 2.93 -9.75
CA ASP A 168 -9.77 1.48 -9.87
C ASP A 168 -9.79 0.80 -8.48
N MET A 169 -9.27 1.45 -7.42
CA MET A 169 -9.34 0.99 -6.04
C MET A 169 -10.77 1.03 -5.47
N VAL A 170 -11.54 2.06 -5.82
CA VAL A 170 -12.94 2.20 -5.39
C VAL A 170 -13.83 1.20 -6.12
N GLU A 171 -13.77 1.17 -7.45
CA GLU A 171 -14.70 0.41 -8.29
C GLU A 171 -14.44 -1.10 -8.26
N ASN A 172 -13.18 -1.52 -8.18
CA ASN A 172 -12.82 -2.95 -8.23
C ASN A 172 -12.55 -3.56 -6.85
N PHE A 173 -12.10 -2.76 -5.88
CA PHE A 173 -11.65 -3.23 -4.57
C PHE A 173 -12.39 -2.58 -3.40
N ARG A 174 -13.46 -1.81 -3.66
CA ARG A 174 -14.36 -1.26 -2.63
C ARG A 174 -13.67 -0.34 -1.63
N TYR A 175 -12.57 0.31 -2.00
CA TYR A 175 -11.90 1.28 -1.13
C TYR A 175 -12.73 2.55 -0.95
N ASP A 176 -12.42 3.32 0.09
CA ASP A 176 -13.08 4.59 0.37
C ASP A 176 -12.77 5.62 -0.73
N GLY A 177 -13.81 6.15 -1.38
CA GLY A 177 -13.71 7.16 -2.44
C GLY A 177 -13.60 8.60 -1.94
N GLU A 178 -13.92 8.88 -0.67
CA GLU A 178 -13.97 10.23 -0.13
C GLU A 178 -12.57 10.83 0.02
N LYS A 179 -11.59 10.04 0.45
CA LYS A 179 -10.23 10.53 0.72
C LYS A 179 -9.18 10.17 -0.33
N ILE A 180 -9.41 9.14 -1.14
CA ILE A 180 -8.39 8.65 -2.09
C ILE A 180 -8.12 9.67 -3.21
N ARG A 181 -6.85 10.07 -3.40
CA ARG A 181 -6.47 11.11 -4.37
C ARG A 181 -5.12 10.81 -5.00
N TYR A 182 -5.02 11.05 -6.31
CA TYR A 182 -3.75 11.06 -7.04
C TYR A 182 -3.19 12.50 -7.09
N LEU A 183 -1.94 12.67 -6.68
CA LEU A 183 -1.28 13.97 -6.58
C LEU A 183 0.09 13.93 -7.28
N LYS A 184 0.49 15.03 -7.94
CA LYS A 184 1.78 15.16 -8.61
C LYS A 184 2.71 16.05 -7.78
N ARG A 185 3.96 15.64 -7.59
CA ARG A 185 4.97 16.39 -6.81
C ARG A 185 5.18 17.82 -7.29
N ALA A 186 5.05 18.04 -8.61
CA ALA A 186 5.24 19.33 -9.26
C ALA A 186 4.23 20.41 -8.84
N ASP A 187 3.08 20.01 -8.27
CA ASP A 187 2.00 20.92 -7.87
C ASP A 187 2.17 21.44 -6.42
N TYR A 188 3.25 21.04 -5.72
CA TYR A 188 3.45 21.29 -4.29
C TYR A 188 4.88 21.74 -3.96
N THR A 189 5.05 22.56 -2.92
CA THR A 189 6.38 22.74 -2.29
C THR A 189 6.80 21.48 -1.54
N LYS A 190 8.09 21.36 -1.16
CA LYS A 190 8.56 20.21 -0.37
C LYS A 190 7.82 20.11 0.96
N GLU A 191 7.58 21.23 1.62
CA GLU A 191 6.87 21.31 2.90
C GLU A 191 5.42 20.85 2.76
N GLN A 192 4.70 21.32 1.74
CA GLN A 192 3.32 20.90 1.48
C GLN A 192 3.24 19.41 1.14
N TRP A 193 4.19 18.93 0.33
CA TRP A 193 4.26 17.52 -0.06
C TRP A 193 4.52 16.60 1.14
N MET A 194 5.47 16.97 1.99
CA MET A 194 5.79 16.25 3.21
C MET A 194 4.67 16.32 4.25
N ASP A 195 3.97 17.44 4.37
CA ASP A 195 2.78 17.58 5.24
C ASP A 195 1.68 16.56 4.91
N LEU A 196 1.45 16.31 3.61
CA LEU A 196 0.52 15.27 3.15
C LEU A 196 1.00 13.87 3.56
N ILE A 197 2.28 13.55 3.33
CA ILE A 197 2.87 12.26 3.71
C ILE A 197 2.79 12.04 5.24
N PHE A 198 3.18 13.04 6.03
CA PHE A 198 3.12 12.97 7.48
C PHE A 198 1.70 12.82 8.00
N THR A 199 0.73 13.49 7.38
CA THR A 199 -0.70 13.35 7.71
C THR A 199 -1.18 11.92 7.47
N GLU A 200 -0.92 11.36 6.28
CA GLU A 200 -1.32 9.99 5.93
C GLU A 200 -0.72 8.97 6.91
N LEU A 201 0.59 9.02 7.12
CA LEU A 201 1.30 8.07 7.97
C LEU A 201 0.95 8.25 9.46
N SER A 202 0.73 9.50 9.91
CA SER A 202 0.22 9.75 11.27
C SER A 202 -1.14 9.12 11.50
N GLU A 203 -2.00 9.14 10.48
CA GLU A 203 -3.31 8.49 10.48
C GLU A 203 -3.26 6.99 10.13
N GLY A 204 -2.05 6.41 10.00
CA GLY A 204 -1.85 4.98 9.79
C GLY A 204 -2.19 4.51 8.38
N ARG A 205 -2.07 5.38 7.37
CA ARG A 205 -2.30 5.06 5.96
C ARG A 205 -0.98 5.04 5.19
N PRO A 206 -0.51 3.86 4.73
CA PRO A 206 0.61 3.78 3.80
C PRO A 206 0.31 4.49 2.48
N VAL A 207 1.32 5.11 1.90
CA VAL A 207 1.20 5.94 0.71
C VAL A 207 1.78 5.19 -0.48
N PHE A 208 0.98 5.00 -1.53
CA PHE A 208 1.52 4.58 -2.83
C PHE A 208 2.34 5.75 -3.39
N TYR A 209 3.55 5.47 -3.86
CA TYR A 209 4.44 6.49 -4.38
C TYR A 209 5.11 6.01 -5.68
N SER A 210 5.43 6.95 -6.56
CA SER A 210 6.16 6.66 -7.79
C SER A 210 7.10 7.80 -8.17
N GLY A 211 8.06 7.50 -9.04
CA GLY A 211 8.97 8.47 -9.62
C GLY A 211 9.81 7.85 -10.73
N ASN A 212 10.52 8.70 -11.45
CA ASN A 212 11.35 8.32 -12.57
C ASN A 212 12.81 8.62 -12.25
N SER A 213 13.66 7.68 -12.66
CA SER A 213 15.10 7.83 -12.68
C SER A 213 15.58 8.05 -14.12
N PRO A 214 16.49 9.02 -14.37
CA PRO A 214 17.15 9.15 -15.69
C PRO A 214 17.85 7.87 -16.13
N ALA A 215 18.39 7.09 -15.18
CA ALA A 215 19.17 5.88 -15.47
C ALA A 215 18.32 4.61 -15.51
N GLN A 216 17.27 4.53 -14.68
CA GLN A 216 16.51 3.28 -14.46
C GLN A 216 15.08 3.30 -15.01
N GLY A 217 14.58 4.46 -15.45
CA GLY A 217 13.18 4.62 -15.86
C GLY A 217 12.23 4.79 -14.67
N GLY A 218 10.94 4.56 -14.90
CA GLY A 218 9.88 4.73 -13.88
C GLY A 218 9.80 3.57 -12.89
N HIS A 219 9.53 3.86 -11.63
CA HIS A 219 9.29 2.88 -10.58
C HIS A 219 8.16 3.33 -9.64
N ALA A 220 7.57 2.37 -8.93
CA ALA A 220 6.55 2.59 -7.91
C ALA A 220 6.82 1.73 -6.68
N TRP A 221 6.54 2.29 -5.50
CA TRP A 221 6.87 1.73 -4.21
C TRP A 221 5.86 2.19 -3.16
N VAL A 222 6.06 1.78 -1.90
CA VAL A 222 5.25 2.25 -0.78
C VAL A 222 6.11 3.09 0.14
N VAL A 223 5.60 4.27 0.50
CA VAL A 223 6.12 5.06 1.62
C VAL A 223 5.26 4.73 2.84
N ASP A 224 5.84 4.18 3.89
CA ASP A 224 5.10 3.57 4.99
C ASP A 224 5.63 3.93 6.38
N GLY A 225 6.51 4.91 6.49
CA GLY A 225 6.99 5.42 7.77
C GLY A 225 7.74 6.73 7.60
N TYR A 226 8.07 7.39 8.71
CA TYR A 226 8.99 8.52 8.74
C TYR A 226 9.65 8.68 10.11
N ASN A 227 10.85 9.24 10.15
CA ASN A 227 11.57 9.51 11.39
C ASN A 227 11.45 10.98 11.83
N ALA A 228 11.97 11.32 13.02
CA ALA A 228 11.86 12.66 13.58
C ALA A 228 12.63 13.74 12.79
N MET A 229 13.57 13.34 11.93
CA MET A 229 14.32 14.26 11.07
C MET A 229 13.56 14.58 9.77
N GLY A 230 12.52 13.80 9.43
CA GLY A 230 11.72 13.99 8.22
C GLY A 230 12.12 13.10 7.05
N GLU A 231 12.99 12.12 7.27
CA GLU A 231 13.24 11.07 6.28
C GLU A 231 12.04 10.09 6.27
N VAL A 232 11.67 9.62 5.09
CA VAL A 232 10.57 8.68 4.88
C VAL A 232 11.10 7.27 4.73
N HIS A 233 10.45 6.30 5.35
CA HIS A 233 10.75 4.89 5.11
C HIS A 233 10.12 4.44 3.80
N ILE A 234 10.91 3.75 2.97
CA ILE A 234 10.48 3.23 1.67
C ILE A 234 10.56 1.71 1.65
N ASN A 235 9.46 1.07 1.26
CA ASN A 235 9.43 -0.31 0.81
C ASN A 235 9.45 -0.36 -0.72
N TRP A 236 10.59 -0.76 -1.29
CA TRP A 236 10.81 -0.74 -2.75
C TRP A 236 10.12 -1.90 -3.49
N GLY A 237 9.60 -2.90 -2.77
CA GLY A 237 9.08 -4.13 -3.35
C GLY A 237 10.17 -5.05 -3.90
N TRP A 238 11.34 -5.06 -3.25
CA TRP A 238 12.51 -5.88 -3.63
C TRP A 238 12.93 -6.87 -2.54
N ARG A 239 11.97 -7.54 -1.91
CA ARG A 239 12.23 -8.52 -0.83
C ARG A 239 12.88 -7.90 0.42
N GLY A 240 12.58 -6.63 0.71
CA GLY A 240 13.24 -5.89 1.79
C GLY A 240 14.62 -5.36 1.43
N LYS A 241 15.14 -5.65 0.22
CA LYS A 241 16.43 -5.13 -0.21
C LYS A 241 16.33 -3.62 -0.43
N SER A 242 17.23 -2.88 0.22
CA SER A 242 17.33 -1.42 0.15
C SER A 242 16.16 -0.66 0.78
N ASP A 243 15.25 -1.35 1.49
CA ASP A 243 14.21 -0.70 2.27
C ASP A 243 14.88 0.02 3.46
N ASP A 244 14.70 1.33 3.56
CA ASP A 244 15.33 2.20 4.55
C ASP A 244 14.66 3.58 4.58
N TYR A 245 15.22 4.50 5.35
CA TYR A 245 14.86 5.91 5.43
C TYR A 245 15.60 6.75 4.37
N PHE A 246 14.85 7.60 3.66
CA PHE A 246 15.36 8.45 2.59
C PHE A 246 14.80 9.87 2.67
N ASP A 247 15.52 10.84 2.11
CA ASP A 247 14.91 12.11 1.72
C ASP A 247 13.94 11.87 0.55
N ILE A 248 12.72 12.40 0.65
CA ILE A 248 11.68 12.25 -0.37
C ILE A 248 12.08 12.79 -1.75
N ASP A 249 13.02 13.74 -1.82
CA ASP A 249 13.48 14.28 -3.10
C ASP A 249 14.21 13.21 -3.92
N LEU A 250 14.72 12.14 -3.27
CA LEU A 250 15.36 11.00 -3.90
C LEU A 250 16.38 11.41 -4.98
N SER A 251 17.17 12.43 -4.69
CA SER A 251 18.08 13.07 -5.65
C SER A 251 19.51 12.52 -5.61
N MET A 252 19.79 11.61 -4.67
CA MET A 252 21.14 11.11 -4.37
C MET A 252 21.18 9.57 -4.40
N GLY A 253 22.33 9.02 -4.81
CA GLY A 253 22.57 7.57 -4.83
C GLY A 253 22.00 6.84 -6.05
N GLU A 254 22.08 5.51 -6.03
CA GLU A 254 21.64 4.65 -7.15
C GLU A 254 20.12 4.70 -7.36
N ASN A 255 19.33 4.81 -6.28
CA ASN A 255 17.87 4.88 -6.31
C ASN A 255 17.36 6.32 -6.53
N ASN A 256 17.97 7.06 -7.46
CA ASN A 256 17.58 8.42 -7.79
C ASN A 256 16.31 8.45 -8.65
N TYR A 257 15.14 8.37 -8.00
CA TYR A 257 13.82 8.52 -8.61
C TYR A 257 13.23 9.92 -8.37
N SER A 258 14.04 10.96 -8.62
CA SER A 258 13.71 12.36 -8.35
C SER A 258 12.75 13.01 -9.36
N GLN A 259 12.52 12.40 -10.53
CA GLN A 259 11.73 13.02 -11.61
C GLN A 259 10.29 12.55 -11.61
N GLN A 260 9.37 13.43 -12.02
CA GLN A 260 7.94 13.11 -12.22
C GLN A 260 7.29 12.34 -11.05
N GLN A 261 7.68 12.69 -9.83
CA GLN A 261 7.17 12.02 -8.65
C GLN A 261 5.66 12.23 -8.49
N SER A 262 4.98 11.18 -8.02
CA SER A 262 3.56 11.23 -7.73
C SER A 262 3.20 10.31 -6.58
N MET A 263 2.07 10.55 -5.94
CA MET A 263 1.57 9.68 -4.89
C MET A 263 0.06 9.49 -4.98
N VAL A 264 -0.41 8.40 -4.39
CA VAL A 264 -1.83 8.20 -4.10
C VAL A 264 -1.99 8.14 -2.58
N ILE A 265 -2.68 9.14 -2.04
CA ILE A 265 -3.02 9.25 -0.62
C ILE A 265 -4.46 8.81 -0.38
N GLY A 266 -4.84 8.65 0.89
CA GLY A 266 -6.21 8.37 1.31
C GLY A 266 -6.65 6.93 1.01
N ILE A 267 -5.72 6.04 0.69
CA ILE A 267 -6.01 4.62 0.47
C ILE A 267 -6.35 3.99 1.82
N MET A 268 -7.65 3.79 2.06
CA MET A 268 -8.16 3.08 3.24
C MET A 268 -9.49 2.38 2.94
N PRO A 269 -9.81 1.29 3.65
CA PRO A 269 -11.16 0.73 3.63
C PRO A 269 -12.18 1.76 4.15
N PRO A 270 -13.45 1.70 3.70
CA PRO A 270 -14.52 2.53 4.26
C PRO A 270 -14.65 2.40 5.78
N LYS A 271 -15.06 3.47 6.49
CA LYS A 271 -15.16 3.47 7.96
C LYS A 271 -15.99 2.31 8.56
N ASN A 272 -16.96 1.78 7.82
CA ASN A 272 -17.82 0.69 8.27
C ASN A 272 -17.27 -0.71 7.96
N SER A 273 -16.20 -0.85 7.17
CA SER A 273 -15.60 -2.14 6.84
C SER A 273 -14.44 -2.55 7.76
N MET A 274 -13.89 -1.62 8.54
CA MET A 274 -12.92 -1.93 9.61
C MET A 274 -13.58 -2.40 10.92
N GLY A 275 -14.87 -2.77 10.87
CA GLY A 275 -15.59 -3.40 11.96
C GLY A 275 -15.29 -4.91 12.07
N LEU A 276 -14.32 -5.26 12.92
CA LEU A 276 -14.14 -6.56 13.60
C LEU A 276 -13.66 -7.76 12.75
N ASN A 277 -12.34 -7.85 12.58
CA ASN A 277 -11.62 -9.14 12.62
C ASN A 277 -10.75 -9.23 13.89
N THR A 278 -11.29 -8.81 15.03
CA THR A 278 -10.91 -9.52 16.25
C THR A 278 -11.61 -10.85 16.17
N THR A 279 -10.86 -11.94 16.16
CA THR A 279 -11.36 -13.26 16.55
C THR A 279 -11.84 -13.17 18.00
N THR A 280 -12.99 -12.53 18.25
CA THR A 280 -13.67 -12.67 19.52
C THR A 280 -14.19 -14.09 19.51
N SER A 281 -13.46 -14.96 20.21
CA SER A 281 -14.11 -16.01 20.99
C SER A 281 -15.45 -15.47 21.50
N PRO A 282 -16.56 -16.21 21.38
CA PRO A 282 -17.88 -15.69 21.69
C PRO A 282 -17.85 -15.00 23.06
N ARG A 283 -18.11 -13.68 23.07
CA ARG A 283 -17.98 -12.86 24.27
C ARG A 283 -18.86 -13.48 25.35
N ARG A 284 -18.23 -13.99 26.42
CA ARG A 284 -18.97 -14.65 27.50
C ARG A 284 -19.88 -13.64 28.18
N VAL A 285 -21.17 -13.95 28.22
CA VAL A 285 -22.18 -13.16 28.91
C VAL A 285 -21.96 -13.28 30.41
N LYS A 286 -21.85 -12.14 31.09
CA LYS A 286 -21.76 -12.06 32.56
C LYS A 286 -23.14 -12.04 33.19
N ALA A 287 -24.05 -11.24 32.64
CA ALA A 287 -25.44 -11.13 33.10
C ALA A 287 -26.33 -10.57 31.99
N ILE A 288 -27.62 -10.90 32.05
CA ILE A 288 -28.66 -10.36 31.17
C ILE A 288 -29.65 -9.65 32.07
N TYR A 289 -30.13 -8.49 31.65
CA TYR A 289 -31.10 -7.70 32.39
C TYR A 289 -32.33 -7.38 31.52
N GLY A 290 -33.49 -7.34 32.16
CA GLY A 290 -34.68 -6.72 31.60
C GLY A 290 -34.56 -5.20 31.56
N LEU A 291 -35.48 -4.54 30.86
CA LEU A 291 -35.59 -3.08 30.88
C LEU A 291 -35.94 -2.53 32.27
N ASP A 292 -36.48 -3.39 33.15
CA ASP A 292 -36.74 -3.12 34.56
C ASP A 292 -35.48 -3.23 35.44
N GLY A 293 -34.31 -3.54 34.86
CA GLY A 293 -33.04 -3.68 35.57
C GLY A 293 -32.88 -4.99 36.33
N ARG A 294 -33.83 -5.93 36.25
CA ARG A 294 -33.73 -7.24 36.92
C ARG A 294 -32.91 -8.23 36.10
N VAL A 295 -32.13 -9.07 36.78
CA VAL A 295 -31.34 -10.12 36.14
C VAL A 295 -32.26 -11.20 35.55
N LEU A 296 -32.01 -11.60 34.31
CA LEU A 296 -32.72 -12.65 33.60
C LEU A 296 -31.83 -13.89 33.43
N PRO A 297 -32.38 -15.10 33.55
CA PRO A 297 -31.63 -16.35 33.38
C PRO A 297 -31.25 -16.62 31.91
N ARG A 298 -31.97 -16.00 30.96
CA ARG A 298 -31.72 -16.05 29.52
C ARG A 298 -32.37 -14.85 28.84
N MET A 299 -31.96 -14.56 27.60
CA MET A 299 -32.59 -13.52 26.80
C MET A 299 -34.05 -13.88 26.50
N ARG A 300 -34.93 -12.88 26.52
CA ARG A 300 -36.35 -13.00 26.19
C ARG A 300 -36.63 -12.28 24.88
N LYS A 301 -37.72 -12.66 24.21
CA LYS A 301 -38.24 -11.91 23.05
C LYS A 301 -38.44 -10.44 23.44
N GLY A 302 -37.96 -9.53 22.58
CA GLY A 302 -37.88 -8.10 22.86
C GLY A 302 -36.48 -7.64 23.24
N VAL A 303 -36.41 -6.52 23.96
CA VAL A 303 -35.15 -5.84 24.32
C VAL A 303 -34.56 -6.45 25.60
N ASN A 304 -33.28 -6.81 25.55
CA ASN A 304 -32.49 -7.26 26.67
C ASN A 304 -31.25 -6.37 26.81
N ILE A 305 -30.78 -6.14 28.04
CA ILE A 305 -29.49 -5.48 28.29
C ILE A 305 -28.50 -6.57 28.70
N VAL A 306 -27.46 -6.78 27.91
CA VAL A 306 -26.47 -7.85 28.12
C VAL A 306 -25.15 -7.23 28.58
N LYS A 307 -24.67 -7.64 29.76
CA LYS A 307 -23.36 -7.29 30.28
C LYS A 307 -22.40 -8.44 30.00
N TYR A 308 -21.27 -8.14 29.39
CA TYR A 308 -20.23 -9.12 29.05
C TYR A 308 -19.14 -9.16 30.13
N MET A 309 -18.38 -10.25 30.16
CA MET A 309 -17.27 -10.42 31.11
C MET A 309 -16.15 -9.38 30.92
N ASP A 310 -16.02 -8.80 29.71
CA ASP A 310 -15.10 -7.71 29.38
C ASP A 310 -15.52 -6.34 29.95
N GLY A 311 -16.63 -6.28 30.70
CA GLY A 311 -17.16 -5.06 31.31
C GLY A 311 -18.10 -4.26 30.41
N THR A 312 -18.18 -4.57 29.12
CA THR A 312 -19.08 -3.88 28.19
C THR A 312 -20.54 -4.25 28.42
N THR A 313 -21.45 -3.32 28.12
CA THR A 313 -22.90 -3.53 28.20
C THR A 313 -23.54 -3.16 26.86
N ARG A 314 -24.45 -3.99 26.35
CA ARG A 314 -25.15 -3.78 25.07
C ARG A 314 -26.64 -4.05 25.16
N LYS A 315 -27.41 -3.36 24.34
CA LYS A 315 -28.82 -3.66 24.07
C LYS A 315 -28.92 -4.73 22.97
N VAL A 316 -29.57 -5.85 23.25
CA VAL A 316 -29.78 -6.97 22.32
C VAL A 316 -31.28 -7.19 22.12
N VAL A 317 -31.72 -7.21 20.86
CA VAL A 317 -33.12 -7.43 20.50
C VAL A 317 -33.28 -8.86 19.98
N VAL A 318 -34.07 -9.68 20.69
CA VAL A 318 -34.43 -11.02 20.25
C VAL A 318 -35.81 -10.95 19.61
N ARG A 319 -35.91 -11.31 18.33
CA ARG A 319 -37.18 -11.34 17.59
C ARG A 319 -37.98 -12.60 17.90
#